data_AF-A0A5D3C0V3-F1
#
_entry.id   AF-A0A5D3C0V3-F1
#
_cell.length_a   1.000
_cell.length_b   1.000
_cell.length_c   1.000
_cell.angle_alpha   90.00
_cell.angle_beta   90.00
_cell.angle_gamma   90.00
#
_symmetry.space_group_name_H-M   'P 1'
#
loop_
_entity.id
_entity.type
_entity.pdbx_description
1 polymer ?
#
loop_
_entity_poly.entity_id
_entity_poly.type
_entity_poly.pdbx_seq_one_letter_code
_entity_poly.pdbx_strand_id
1 'polypeptide(L)' 'MVLRYEAIKYIYTKRMKEGTSVKEHVLDMMMHFNIAEVNGGAIDEANQVSFILESLPKSFIPFQTNASLNKIEFNLTTLL' A
#
# COMPACT_ATOMS: atom_id res chain seq x y z
N MET A 1 -2.54 -0.76 21.77
CA MET A 1 -1.22 -1.32 21.34
C MET A 1 -1.38 -2.55 20.44
N VAL A 2 -2.28 -3.50 20.74
CA VAL A 2 -2.57 -4.68 19.88
C VAL A 2 -3.01 -4.27 18.46
N LEU A 3 -3.97 -3.35 18.35
CA LEU A 3 -4.47 -2.87 17.06
C LEU A 3 -3.40 -2.24 16.15
N ARG A 4 -2.44 -1.51 16.73
CA ARG A 4 -1.28 -0.97 15.99
C ARG A 4 -0.46 -2.10 15.38
N TYR A 5 -0.14 -3.11 16.18
CA TYR A 5 0.69 -4.23 15.73
C TYR A 5 0.00 -5.03 14.64
N GLU A 6 -1.30 -5.29 14.78
CA GLU A 6 -2.09 -6.02 13.78
C GLU A 6 -2.20 -5.24 12.46
N ALA A 7 -2.45 -3.93 12.51
CA ALA A 7 -2.50 -3.09 11.31
C ALA A 7 -1.15 -3.05 10.58
N ILE A 8 -0.04 -2.84 11.31
CA ILE A 8 1.30 -2.86 10.73
C ILE A 8 1.59 -4.24 10.12
N LYS A 9 1.32 -5.34 10.85
CA LYS A 9 1.50 -6.69 10.33
C LYS A 9 0.70 -6.91 9.05
N TYR A 10 -0.54 -6.43 9.00
CA TYR A 10 -1.38 -6.52 7.80
C TYR A 10 -0.73 -5.78 6.63
N ILE A 11 -0.35 -4.51 6.80
CA ILE A 11 0.29 -3.69 5.76
C ILE A 11 1.50 -4.40 5.13
N TYR A 12 2.37 -5.00 5.95
CA TYR A 12 3.58 -5.66 5.45
C TYR A 12 3.33 -7.01 4.77
N THR A 13 2.23 -7.69 5.10
CA THR A 13 1.98 -9.07 4.65
C THR A 13 0.88 -9.16 3.61
N LYS A 14 0.03 -8.14 3.49
CA LYS A 14 -1.06 -8.08 2.53
C LYS A 14 -0.48 -8.09 1.11
N ARG A 15 -1.01 -9.01 0.30
CA ARG A 15 -0.74 -9.10 -1.13
C ARG A 15 -2.06 -9.04 -1.89
N MET A 16 -2.06 -8.31 -2.99
CA MET A 16 -3.17 -8.31 -3.93
C MET A 16 -3.20 -9.65 -4.67
N LYS A 17 -4.41 -10.15 -4.97
CA LYS A 17 -4.58 -11.36 -5.78
C LYS A 17 -4.61 -10.99 -7.26
N GLU A 18 -4.04 -11.83 -8.11
CA GLU A 18 -4.11 -11.65 -9.56
C GLU A 18 -5.57 -11.61 -10.04
N GLY A 19 -5.90 -10.68 -10.94
CA GLY A 19 -7.24 -10.54 -11.53
C GLY A 19 -8.29 -9.89 -10.63
N THR A 20 -7.95 -9.38 -9.44
CA THR A 20 -8.87 -8.58 -8.60
C THR A 20 -8.72 -7.07 -8.88
N SER A 21 -9.61 -6.25 -8.33
CA SER A 21 -9.56 -4.80 -8.50
C SER A 21 -8.39 -4.17 -7.75
N VAL A 22 -7.55 -3.39 -8.45
CA VAL A 22 -6.47 -2.60 -7.83
C VAL A 22 -7.06 -1.56 -6.89
N LYS A 23 -8.14 -0.88 -7.31
CA LYS A 23 -8.81 0.16 -6.53
C LYS A 23 -9.31 -0.36 -5.18
N GLU A 24 -9.94 -1.53 -5.17
CA GLU A 24 -10.43 -2.14 -3.92
C GLU A 24 -9.27 -2.50 -2.98
N HIS A 25 -8.16 -3.01 -3.54
CA HIS A 25 -6.96 -3.32 -2.78
C HIS A 25 -6.30 -2.06 -2.18
N VAL A 26 -6.23 -0.97 -2.94
CA VAL A 26 -5.72 0.33 -2.46
C VAL A 26 -6.58 0.84 -1.29
N LEU A 27 -7.91 0.81 -1.42
CA LEU A 27 -8.82 1.23 -0.35
C LEU A 27 -8.68 0.39 0.92
N ASP A 28 -8.52 -0.93 0.79
CA ASP A 28 -8.29 -1.84 1.91
C ASP A 28 -6.96 -1.53 2.65
N MET A 29 -5.90 -1.23 1.90
CA MET A 29 -4.62 -0.81 2.51
C MET A 29 -4.72 0.56 3.18
N MET A 30 -5.41 1.54 2.56
CA MET A 30 -5.67 2.86 3.17
C MET A 30 -6.39 2.74 4.51
N MET A 31 -7.36 1.84 4.62
CA MET A 31 -8.04 1.58 5.90
C MET A 31 -7.05 1.12 6.98
N HIS A 32 -6.10 0.24 6.65
CA HIS A 32 -5.11 -0.24 7.62
C HIS A 32 -4.04 0.80 7.95
N PHE A 33 -3.66 1.68 7.01
CA PHE A 33 -2.82 2.84 7.32
C PHE A 33 -3.50 3.76 8.34
N ASN A 34 -4.79 4.06 8.14
CA ASN A 34 -5.57 4.88 9.07
C ASN A 34 -5.63 4.22 10.47
N ILE A 35 -5.86 2.90 10.55
CA ILE A 35 -5.85 2.18 11.82
C ILE A 35 -4.48 2.27 12.50
N ALA A 36 -3.38 2.12 11.74
CA ALA A 36 -2.04 2.24 12.30
C ALA A 36 -1.78 3.65 12.82
N GLU A 37 -2.15 4.69 12.07
CA GLU A 37 -2.00 6.10 12.43
C GLU A 37 -2.72 6.45 13.73
N VAL A 38 -4.03 6.19 13.82
CA VAL A 38 -4.82 6.50 15.02
C VAL A 38 -4.36 5.72 16.26
N ASN A 39 -3.61 4.63 16.08
CA ASN A 39 -3.02 3.84 17.15
C ASN A 39 -1.53 4.17 17.41
N GLY A 40 -1.00 5.28 16.87
CA GLY A 40 0.37 5.74 17.11
C GLY A 40 1.43 4.95 16.35
N GLY A 41 1.10 4.48 15.15
CA GLY A 41 1.98 3.80 14.20
C GLY A 41 1.87 4.41 12.81
N ALA A 42 1.88 5.75 12.73
CA ALA A 42 1.79 6.48 11.48
C ALA A 42 2.90 6.07 10.50
N ILE A 43 2.52 5.90 9.24
CA ILE A 43 3.42 5.65 8.12
C ILE A 43 3.32 6.87 7.21
N ASP A 44 4.45 7.47 6.84
CA ASP A 44 4.47 8.60 5.92
C ASP A 44 3.95 8.21 4.54
N GLU A 45 3.41 9.19 3.82
CA GLU A 45 2.74 8.97 2.52
C GLU A 45 3.62 8.26 1.49
N ALA A 46 4.92 8.56 1.45
CA ALA A 46 5.84 7.92 0.51
C ALA A 46 5.97 6.43 0.80
N ASN A 47 6.09 6.05 2.07
CA ASN A 47 6.09 4.65 2.47
C ASN A 47 4.74 3.97 2.25
N GLN A 48 3.61 4.66 2.46
CA GLN A 48 2.29 4.12 2.15
C GLN A 48 2.16 3.74 0.66
N VAL A 49 2.61 4.62 -0.24
CA VAL A 49 2.66 4.35 -1.68
C VAL A 49 3.58 3.16 -1.97
N SER A 50 4.76 3.08 -1.36
CA SER A 50 5.69 1.95 -1.56
C SER A 50 5.05 0.62 -1.16
N PHE A 51 4.40 0.55 0.01
CA PHE A 51 3.72 -0.66 0.46
C PHE A 51 2.60 -1.10 -0.49
N ILE A 52 1.81 -0.16 -1.01
CA ILE A 52 0.79 -0.47 -2.01
C ILE A 52 1.44 -1.03 -3.26
N LEU A 53 2.44 -0.35 -3.82
CA LEU A 53 3.11 -0.79 -5.04
C LEU A 53 3.70 -2.18 -4.86
N GLU A 54 4.43 -2.43 -3.77
CA GLU A 54 5.06 -3.73 -3.48
C GLU A 54 4.05 -4.86 -3.24
N SER A 55 2.84 -4.55 -2.78
CA SER A 55 1.80 -5.55 -2.55
C SER A 55 1.10 -6.04 -3.84
N LEU A 56 1.31 -5.34 -4.97
CA LEU A 56 0.71 -5.70 -6.25
C LEU A 56 1.25 -7.04 -6.80
N PRO A 57 0.48 -7.74 -7.65
CA PRO A 57 0.92 -9.01 -8.24
C PRO A 57 2.14 -8.84 -9.17
N LYS A 58 2.84 -9.93 -9.45
CA LYS A 58 4.04 -9.92 -10.31
C LYS A 58 3.77 -9.42 -11.73
N SER A 59 2.53 -9.53 -12.21
CA SER A 59 2.11 -8.96 -13.50
C SER A 59 2.34 -7.43 -13.56
N PHE A 60 2.40 -6.74 -12.42
CA PHE A 60 2.65 -5.31 -12.31
C PHE A 60 4.14 -4.94 -12.18
N ILE A 61 5.09 -5.89 -12.24
CA ILE A 61 6.53 -5.61 -12.17
C ILE A 61 6.98 -4.53 -13.16
N PRO A 62 6.54 -4.52 -14.44
CA PRO A 62 6.90 -3.44 -15.35
C PRO A 62 6.45 -2.06 -14.86
N PHE A 63 5.24 -1.97 -14.30
CA PHE A 63 4.70 -0.72 -13.74
C PHE A 63 5.47 -0.29 -12.47
N GLN A 64 5.71 -1.22 -11.54
CA GLN A 64 6.51 -0.97 -10.32
C GLN A 64 7.91 -0.46 -10.66
N THR A 65 8.59 -1.13 -11.61
CA THR A 65 9.94 -0.78 -12.03
C THR A 65 9.97 0.60 -12.68
N ASN A 66 8.99 0.90 -13.54
CA ASN A 66 8.85 2.20 -14.19
C ASN A 66 8.59 3.32 -13.17
N ALA A 67 7.71 3.08 -12.19
CA ALA A 67 7.43 4.02 -11.10
C ALA A 67 8.71 4.36 -10.31
N SER A 68 9.47 3.34 -9.91
CA SER A 68 10.71 3.51 -9.13
C SER A 68 11.82 4.18 -9.93
N LEU A 69 12.02 3.82 -11.21
CA LEU A 69 13.11 4.33 -12.03
C LEU A 69 12.86 5.76 -12.52
N ASN A 70 11.64 6.07 -12.95
CA ASN A 70 11.31 7.38 -13.49
C ASN A 70 10.95 8.41 -12.41
N LYS A 71 11.03 8.03 -11.13
CA LYS A 71 10.69 8.89 -9.98
C LYS A 71 9.35 9.59 -10.17
N ILE A 72 8.38 8.88 -10.74
CA ILE A 72 7.04 9.43 -10.92
C ILE A 72 6.44 9.60 -9.53
N GLU A 73 6.06 10.82 -9.18
CA GLU A 73 5.38 11.09 -7.92
C GLU A 73 3.96 10.52 -7.98
N PHE A 74 3.75 9.44 -7.21
CA PHE A 74 2.43 8.91 -6.94
C PHE A 74 1.99 9.37 -5.56
N ASN A 75 0.69 9.62 -5.43
CA ASN A 75 0.01 9.72 -4.15
C ASN A 75 -1.14 8.71 -4.12
N LEU A 76 -1.77 8.53 -2.96
CA LEU A 76 -2.87 7.59 -2.79
C LEU A 76 -4.04 7.87 -3.74
N THR A 77 -4.32 9.14 -4.01
CA THR A 77 -5.41 9.55 -4.91
C THR A 77 -5.12 9.16 -6.36
N THR A 78 -3.86 9.20 -6.81
CA THR A 78 -3.45 8.76 -8.15
C THR A 78 -3.60 7.25 -8.34
N LEU A 79 -3.65 6.47 -7.25
CA LEU A 79 -3.82 5.02 -7.28
C LEU A 79 -5.29 4.56 -7.24
N LEU A 80 -6.26 5.50 -7.13
CA LEU A 80 -7.72 5.25 -7.08
C LEU A 80 -8.42 5.41 -8.42
#